data_AF-A0A7C2GWK9-F1
#
_entry.id   AF-A0A7C2GWK9-F1
#
_cell.length_a   1.000
_cell.length_b   1.000
_cell.length_c   1.000
_cell.angle_alpha   90.00
_cell.angle_beta   90.00
_cell.angle_gamma   90.00
#
_symmetry.space_group_name_H-M   'P 1'
#
loop_
_entity.id
_entity.type
_entity.pdbx_description
1 polymer ?
#
loop_
_entity_poly.entity_id
_entity_poly.type
_entity_poly.pdbx_seq_one_letter_code
_entity_poly.pdbx_strand_id
1 'polypeptide(L)'
;MFSRVSNSAIGATILLVLLAVEVAAQDMLDLKVPEFEIKNATMEEALKKLRVYGVPVCLEKVPEGREEEVKISLRLENASIKEILDSLVKADPRYVWERYFRREDNGISGPFNLINVLPVGAKEAKDNLMNIRARRVEIKDKEAEEAIASIRWFVPELDERLKQMYPGPVGIPGSVARIITPPGVKVRFISSKSYIHLILEDVTVREVLNEVALASGKTCWVYEYNKSSPLSHRWRPF
;
A
#
# COMPACT_ATOMS: atom_id res chain seq x y z
N MET A 1 -50.27 26.33 -42.94
CA MET A 1 -50.20 24.88 -42.65
C MET A 1 -48.73 24.49 -42.56
N PHE A 2 -48.36 23.87 -41.44
CA PHE A 2 -47.04 23.54 -40.87
C PHE A 2 -45.90 23.20 -41.87
N SER A 3 -44.77 23.90 -41.82
CA SER A 3 -43.55 23.65 -41.01
C SER A 3 -42.69 22.47 -41.52
N ARG A 4 -41.54 22.80 -42.15
CA ARG A 4 -40.42 21.87 -42.41
C ARG A 4 -39.41 22.03 -41.29
N VAL A 5 -39.16 20.96 -40.53
CA VAL A 5 -38.11 20.90 -39.50
C VAL A 5 -37.15 19.76 -39.82
N SER A 6 -35.88 20.16 -39.94
CA SER A 6 -34.60 19.48 -39.66
C SER A 6 -34.38 18.01 -40.03
N ASN A 7 -33.27 17.74 -40.74
CA ASN A 7 -32.47 16.52 -40.55
C ASN A 7 -30.98 16.86 -40.77
N SER A 8 -30.36 17.50 -39.78
CA SER A 8 -28.91 17.74 -39.73
C SER A 8 -28.42 17.66 -38.28
N ALA A 9 -28.63 16.53 -37.62
CA ALA A 9 -28.18 16.34 -36.23
C ALA A 9 -27.79 14.88 -35.90
N ILE A 10 -27.28 14.13 -36.89
CA ILE A 10 -26.81 12.74 -36.65
C ILE A 10 -25.26 12.65 -36.67
N GLY A 11 -24.55 13.71 -37.09
CA GLY A 11 -23.09 13.68 -37.24
C GLY A 11 -22.26 13.94 -35.97
N ALA A 12 -22.83 14.49 -34.88
CA ALA A 12 -22.06 14.93 -33.72
C ALA A 12 -22.06 13.93 -32.54
N THR A 13 -23.01 13.01 -32.49
CA THR A 13 -23.18 12.11 -31.33
C THR A 13 -22.28 10.88 -31.40
N ILE A 14 -21.85 10.46 -32.60
CA ILE A 14 -20.98 9.28 -32.77
C ILE A 14 -19.51 9.62 -32.42
N LEU A 15 -19.08 10.87 -32.58
CA LEU A 15 -17.71 11.28 -32.26
C LEU A 15 -17.46 11.40 -30.74
N LEU A 16 -18.51 11.65 -29.95
CA LEU A 16 -18.41 11.79 -28.48
C LEU A 16 -18.41 10.43 -27.75
N VAL A 17 -18.92 9.37 -28.39
CA VAL A 17 -18.85 8.00 -27.85
C VAL A 17 -17.47 7.39 -28.07
N LEU A 18 -16.75 7.78 -29.13
CA LEU A 18 -15.38 7.26 -29.38
C LEU A 18 -14.32 7.81 -28.42
N LEU A 19 -14.47 9.04 -27.91
CA LEU A 19 -13.57 9.60 -26.88
C LEU A 19 -13.85 9.03 -25.48
N ALA A 20 -15.04 8.47 -25.23
CA ALA A 20 -15.39 7.89 -23.94
C ALA A 20 -14.93 6.42 -23.78
N VAL A 21 -14.59 5.75 -24.88
CA VAL A 21 -14.19 4.33 -24.90
C VAL A 21 -12.68 4.14 -24.73
N GLU A 22 -11.85 5.16 -24.97
CA GLU A 22 -10.39 5.09 -24.76
C GLU A 22 -9.94 5.35 -23.31
N VAL A 23 -10.83 5.78 -22.41
CA VAL A 23 -10.60 5.67 -20.95
C VAL A 23 -10.86 4.22 -20.49
N ALA A 24 -10.56 3.25 -21.36
CA ALA A 24 -10.46 1.85 -21.02
C ALA A 24 -9.19 1.67 -20.19
N ALA A 25 -9.36 1.58 -18.87
CA ALA A 25 -8.42 1.00 -17.91
C ALA A 25 -6.94 1.25 -18.22
N GLN A 26 -6.53 2.53 -18.32
CA GLN A 26 -5.10 2.84 -18.41
C GLN A 26 -4.42 2.21 -17.20
N ASP A 27 -3.41 1.40 -17.48
CA ASP A 27 -2.66 0.74 -16.45
C ASP A 27 -2.03 1.80 -15.52
N MET A 28 -2.17 1.64 -14.20
CA MET A 28 -1.57 2.50 -13.18
C MET A 28 -0.07 2.70 -13.41
N LEU A 29 0.63 1.68 -13.94
CA LEU A 29 2.03 1.74 -14.41
C LEU A 29 2.29 2.95 -15.33
N ASP A 30 1.38 3.14 -16.26
CA ASP A 30 1.51 4.04 -17.40
C ASP A 30 0.86 5.41 -17.14
N LEU A 31 0.21 5.59 -15.98
CA LEU A 31 -0.37 6.86 -15.57
C LEU A 31 0.72 7.94 -15.56
N LYS A 32 0.50 9.00 -16.33
CA LYS A 32 1.42 10.12 -16.45
C LYS A 32 1.21 11.13 -15.34
N VAL A 33 2.30 11.48 -14.66
CA VAL A 33 2.39 12.52 -13.64
C VAL A 33 3.02 13.76 -14.28
N PRO A 34 2.30 14.89 -14.36
CA PRO A 34 2.82 16.10 -15.01
C PRO A 34 4.12 16.60 -14.39
N GLU A 35 4.23 16.57 -13.07
CA GLU A 35 5.45 16.91 -12.35
C GLU A 35 5.54 16.11 -11.05
N PHE A 36 6.67 15.43 -10.86
CA PHE A 36 7.04 14.76 -9.62
C PHE A 36 8.37 15.33 -9.10
N GLU A 37 8.29 16.17 -8.07
CA GLU A 37 9.46 16.80 -7.45
C GLU A 37 9.57 16.46 -5.95
N ILE A 38 10.72 15.97 -5.52
CA ILE A 38 11.07 15.79 -4.10
C ILE A 38 12.46 16.36 -3.85
N LYS A 39 12.69 16.92 -2.66
CA LYS A 39 13.98 17.49 -2.25
C LYS A 39 14.34 16.96 -0.88
N ASN A 40 15.52 16.37 -0.77
CA ASN A 40 16.04 15.84 0.49
C ASN A 40 15.05 14.92 1.23
N ALA A 41 14.31 14.10 0.49
CA ALA A 41 13.22 13.27 1.00
C ALA A 41 13.67 11.82 1.20
N THR A 42 13.09 11.13 2.19
CA THR A 42 13.28 9.68 2.36
C THR A 42 12.49 8.90 1.32
N MET A 43 12.76 7.59 1.18
CA MET A 43 11.94 6.70 0.36
C MET A 43 10.46 6.75 0.78
N GLU A 44 10.16 6.73 2.08
CA GLU A 44 8.78 6.81 2.56
C GLU A 44 8.11 8.13 2.18
N GLU A 45 8.80 9.26 2.33
CA GLU A 45 8.26 10.58 1.95
C GLU A 45 8.01 10.69 0.45
N ALA A 46 8.91 10.14 -0.37
CA ALA A 46 8.73 10.06 -1.82
C ALA A 46 7.49 9.24 -2.19
N LEU A 47 7.29 8.08 -1.56
CA LEU A 47 6.13 7.21 -1.79
C LEU A 47 4.83 7.84 -1.27
N LYS A 48 4.85 8.58 -0.15
CA LYS A 48 3.70 9.39 0.30
C LYS A 48 3.26 10.37 -0.78
N LYS A 49 4.21 11.05 -1.44
CA LYS A 49 3.89 11.96 -2.55
C LYS A 49 3.29 11.21 -3.74
N LEU A 50 3.80 10.02 -4.07
CA LEU A 50 3.27 9.20 -5.17
C LEU A 50 1.80 8.78 -4.94
N ARG A 51 1.42 8.50 -3.69
CA ARG A 51 0.04 8.12 -3.32
C ARG A 51 -0.99 9.20 -3.59
N VAL A 52 -0.59 10.48 -3.66
CA VAL A 52 -1.50 11.59 -4.01
C VAL A 52 -2.10 11.40 -5.41
N TYR A 53 -1.43 10.64 -6.28
CA TYR A 53 -1.91 10.30 -7.62
C TYR A 53 -2.80 9.04 -7.65
N GLY A 54 -3.26 8.56 -6.50
CA GLY A 54 -4.15 7.39 -6.39
C GLY A 54 -3.44 6.04 -6.54
N VAL A 55 -2.11 6.02 -6.45
CA VAL A 55 -1.29 4.80 -6.56
C VAL A 55 -1.24 4.07 -5.20
N PRO A 56 -1.87 2.89 -5.03
CA PRO A 56 -1.69 2.08 -3.82
C PRO A 56 -0.25 1.53 -3.76
N VAL A 57 0.58 2.12 -2.92
CA VAL A 57 1.95 1.66 -2.65
C VAL A 57 2.15 1.34 -1.18
N CYS A 58 2.67 0.15 -0.90
CA CYS A 58 3.07 -0.32 0.42
C CYS A 58 4.59 -0.35 0.53
N LEU A 59 5.11 -0.25 1.75
CA LEU A 59 6.54 -0.12 1.99
C LEU A 59 7.00 -1.08 3.09
N GLU A 60 8.02 -1.86 2.77
CA GLU A 60 8.87 -2.49 3.77
C GLU A 60 10.17 -1.68 3.87
N LYS A 61 10.46 -1.05 5.03
CA LYS A 61 11.67 -0.23 5.19
C LYS A 61 12.90 -1.12 5.25
N VAL A 62 14.01 -0.62 4.69
CA VAL A 62 15.34 -1.15 5.00
C VAL A 62 15.53 -1.07 6.52
N PRO A 63 16.09 -2.11 7.15
CA PRO A 63 16.12 -2.18 8.60
C PRO A 63 16.94 -1.04 9.18
N GLU A 64 16.39 -0.34 10.16
CA GLU A 64 17.10 0.75 10.82
C GLU A 64 18.32 0.18 11.56
N GLY A 65 19.48 0.77 11.29
CA GLY A 65 20.76 0.36 11.85
C GLY A 65 21.61 1.58 12.17
N ARG A 66 22.93 1.47 11.96
CA ARG A 66 23.85 2.62 12.04
C ARG A 66 23.90 3.44 10.75
N GLU A 67 23.33 2.93 9.67
CA GLU A 67 23.27 3.63 8.40
C GLU A 67 22.15 4.66 8.42
N GLU A 68 22.46 5.87 8.00
CA GLU A 68 21.48 6.94 7.88
C GLU A 68 20.47 6.64 6.77
N GLU A 69 19.26 7.18 6.89
CA GLU A 69 18.29 7.15 5.81
C GLU A 69 18.82 7.96 4.62
N VAL A 70 18.89 7.32 3.45
CA VAL A 70 19.28 7.98 2.21
C VAL A 70 18.25 9.05 1.88
N LYS A 71 18.75 10.26 1.60
CA LYS A 71 17.94 11.40 1.17
C LYS A 71 17.99 11.53 -0.35
N ILE A 72 16.82 11.58 -0.96
CA ILE A 72 16.61 11.59 -2.40
C ILE A 72 16.14 12.99 -2.82
N SER A 73 16.73 13.50 -3.88
CA SER A 73 16.22 14.68 -4.59
C SER A 73 16.01 14.30 -6.05
N LEU A 74 14.79 14.47 -6.55
CA LEU A 74 14.37 14.04 -7.87
C LEU A 74 13.36 15.05 -8.41
N ARG A 75 13.50 15.44 -9.67
CA ARG A 75 12.50 16.21 -10.39
C ARG A 75 12.30 15.57 -11.75
N LEU A 76 11.07 15.14 -12.02
CA LEU A 76 10.66 14.52 -13.26
C LEU A 76 9.43 15.24 -13.80
N GLU A 77 9.41 15.48 -15.10
CA GLU A 77 8.28 16.11 -15.80
C GLU A 77 7.66 15.08 -16.76
N ASN A 78 6.33 15.01 -16.77
CA ASN A 78 5.54 14.07 -17.59
C ASN A 78 6.03 12.61 -17.53
N ALA A 79 6.42 12.16 -16.34
CA ALA A 79 6.90 10.81 -16.09
C ALA A 79 5.73 9.88 -15.73
N SER A 80 5.81 8.63 -16.17
CA SER A 80 4.90 7.56 -15.74
C SER A 80 5.20 7.14 -14.30
N ILE A 81 4.23 6.52 -13.64
CA ILE A 81 4.44 5.93 -12.30
C ILE A 81 5.60 4.94 -12.33
N LYS A 82 5.73 4.14 -13.39
CA LYS A 82 6.87 3.24 -13.59
C LYS A 82 8.20 3.99 -13.61
N GLU A 83 8.31 5.05 -14.42
CA GLU A 83 9.53 5.86 -14.53
C GLU A 83 9.90 6.52 -13.19
N ILE A 84 8.91 6.96 -12.41
CA ILE A 84 9.12 7.51 -11.07
C ILE A 84 9.67 6.42 -10.14
N LEU A 85 9.05 5.24 -10.07
CA LEU A 85 9.49 4.14 -9.21
C LEU A 85 10.88 3.66 -9.58
N ASP A 86 11.16 3.47 -10.88
CA ASP A 86 12.48 3.11 -11.42
C ASP A 86 13.53 4.15 -11.00
N SER A 87 13.18 5.44 -11.02
CA SER A 87 14.08 6.53 -10.60
C SER A 87 14.31 6.55 -9.08
N LEU A 88 13.28 6.25 -8.27
CA LEU A 88 13.40 6.17 -6.81
C LEU A 88 14.30 5.01 -6.39
N VAL A 89 14.11 3.81 -6.93
CA VAL A 89 14.97 2.66 -6.61
C VAL A 89 16.38 2.81 -7.19
N LYS A 90 16.55 3.54 -8.29
CA LYS A 90 17.88 3.92 -8.78
C LYS A 90 18.60 4.87 -7.81
N ALA A 91 17.86 5.75 -7.13
CA ALA A 91 18.41 6.69 -6.16
C ALA A 91 18.73 6.02 -4.80
N ASP A 92 17.95 5.04 -4.37
CA ASP A 92 18.26 4.17 -3.22
C ASP A 92 18.21 2.68 -3.65
N PRO A 93 19.34 2.13 -4.13
CA PRO A 93 19.40 0.78 -4.71
C PRO A 93 19.25 -0.35 -3.67
N ARG A 94 19.05 -0.02 -2.39
CA ARG A 94 18.70 -1.00 -1.36
C ARG A 94 17.25 -1.46 -1.51
N TYR A 95 16.44 -0.77 -2.30
CA TYR A 95 15.04 -1.11 -2.58
C TYR A 95 14.84 -1.68 -3.98
N VAL A 96 13.78 -2.47 -4.11
CA VAL A 96 13.16 -2.89 -5.36
C VAL A 96 11.66 -2.64 -5.26
N TRP A 97 10.97 -2.54 -6.40
CA TRP A 97 9.52 -2.48 -6.42
C TRP A 97 8.93 -3.62 -7.25
N GLU A 98 7.77 -4.11 -6.86
CA GLU A 98 7.02 -5.12 -7.59
C GLU A 98 5.52 -4.84 -7.55
N ARG A 99 4.79 -5.35 -8.54
CA ARG A 99 3.33 -5.39 -8.49
C ARG A 99 2.86 -6.60 -7.71
N TYR A 100 1.86 -6.38 -6.87
CA TYR A 100 1.07 -7.43 -6.28
C TYR A 100 -0.33 -7.41 -6.88
N PHE A 101 -0.77 -8.54 -7.37
CA PHE A 101 -2.13 -8.74 -7.87
C PHE A 101 -2.91 -9.52 -6.81
N ARG A 102 -4.17 -9.14 -6.60
CA ARG A 102 -5.09 -9.90 -5.73
C ARG A 102 -5.04 -11.37 -6.10
N ARG A 103 -4.99 -12.27 -5.10
CA ARG A 103 -5.19 -13.70 -5.33
C ARG A 103 -6.57 -13.95 -5.92
N GLU A 104 -6.63 -14.68 -7.02
CA GLU A 104 -7.90 -15.03 -7.65
C GLU A 104 -8.65 -16.07 -6.82
N ASP A 105 -9.65 -15.63 -6.06
CA ASP A 105 -10.73 -16.52 -5.65
C ASP A 105 -11.75 -16.56 -6.78
N ASN A 106 -11.75 -17.67 -7.54
CA ASN A 106 -12.75 -18.02 -8.56
C ASN A 106 -12.60 -17.37 -9.96
N GLY A 107 -11.39 -17.00 -10.39
CA GLY A 107 -11.11 -16.66 -11.80
C GLY A 107 -11.71 -15.33 -12.29
N ILE A 108 -12.13 -14.45 -11.38
CA ILE A 108 -12.44 -13.05 -11.71
C ILE A 108 -11.22 -12.21 -11.36
N SER A 109 -10.30 -12.07 -12.30
CA SER A 109 -9.18 -11.12 -12.21
C SER A 109 -9.76 -9.70 -12.21
N GLY A 110 -9.96 -9.11 -11.04
CA GLY A 110 -10.25 -7.68 -10.93
C GLY A 110 -8.99 -6.85 -11.21
N PRO A 111 -9.12 -5.57 -11.60
CA PRO A 111 -7.98 -4.67 -11.82
C PRO A 111 -7.25 -4.27 -10.52
N PHE A 112 -7.54 -4.93 -9.40
CA PHE A 112 -7.04 -4.57 -8.08
C PHE A 112 -5.62 -5.09 -7.90
N ASN A 113 -4.67 -4.22 -8.17
CA ASN A 113 -3.27 -4.42 -7.85
C ASN A 113 -2.76 -3.30 -6.95
N LEU A 114 -1.62 -3.56 -6.32
CA LEU A 114 -0.87 -2.57 -5.57
C LEU A 114 0.61 -2.72 -5.87
N ILE A 115 1.39 -1.75 -5.41
CA ILE A 115 2.84 -1.72 -5.55
C ILE A 115 3.44 -2.02 -4.18
N ASN A 116 4.36 -2.97 -4.12
CA ASN A 116 5.22 -3.17 -2.97
C ASN A 116 6.59 -2.59 -3.26
N VAL A 117 7.08 -1.74 -2.37
CA VAL A 117 8.49 -1.31 -2.35
C VAL A 117 9.16 -2.01 -1.18
N LEU A 118 10.16 -2.84 -1.48
CA LEU A 118 10.75 -3.79 -0.55
C LEU A 118 12.28 -3.66 -0.56
N PRO A 119 12.99 -4.01 0.53
CA PRO A 119 14.43 -4.17 0.49
C PRO A 119 14.82 -5.28 -0.47
N VAL A 120 15.96 -5.15 -1.14
CA VAL A 120 16.54 -6.21 -1.98
C VAL A 120 16.73 -7.47 -1.13
N GLY A 121 16.25 -8.61 -1.62
CA GLY A 121 16.36 -9.91 -0.92
C GLY A 121 15.33 -10.12 0.20
N ALA A 122 14.39 -9.20 0.41
CA ALA A 122 13.43 -9.28 1.50
C ALA A 122 12.49 -10.49 1.41
N LYS A 123 12.18 -10.99 0.20
CA LYS A 123 11.28 -12.14 -0.01
C LYS A 123 11.97 -13.48 0.23
N GLU A 124 13.29 -13.51 0.09
CA GLU A 124 14.14 -14.69 0.26
C GLU A 124 14.69 -14.82 1.69
N ALA A 125 14.70 -13.71 2.45
CA ALA A 125 15.18 -13.65 3.82
C ALA A 125 14.32 -14.54 4.75
N LYS A 126 14.88 -15.65 5.22
CA LYS A 126 14.19 -16.64 6.07
C LYS A 126 13.79 -16.12 7.44
N ASP A 127 14.52 -15.12 7.94
CA ASP A 127 14.31 -14.48 9.23
C ASP A 127 13.35 -13.28 9.17
N ASN A 128 12.96 -12.85 7.98
CA ASN A 128 12.02 -11.76 7.81
C ASN A 128 10.60 -12.17 8.22
N LEU A 129 10.03 -11.46 9.20
CA LEU A 129 8.69 -11.73 9.72
C LEU A 129 7.59 -11.59 8.67
N MET A 130 7.83 -10.78 7.63
CA MET A 130 6.89 -10.62 6.51
C MET A 130 6.74 -11.88 5.65
N ASN A 131 7.69 -12.82 5.74
CA ASN A 131 7.69 -14.09 5.02
C ASN A 131 7.09 -15.26 5.82
N ILE A 132 6.66 -15.02 7.07
CA ILE A 132 5.98 -16.05 7.87
C ILE A 132 4.69 -16.44 7.17
N ARG A 133 4.54 -17.73 6.93
CA ARG A 133 3.38 -18.33 6.28
C ARG A 133 2.37 -18.74 7.33
N ALA A 134 1.19 -18.18 7.23
CA ALA A 134 0.02 -18.49 8.03
C ALA A 134 -0.82 -19.55 7.32
N ARG A 135 -1.22 -20.59 8.06
CA ARG A 135 -2.11 -21.62 7.49
C ARG A 135 -3.49 -21.05 7.19
N ARG A 136 -4.00 -20.22 8.10
CA ARG A 136 -5.30 -19.60 7.99
C ARG A 136 -5.32 -18.28 8.75
N VAL A 137 -5.88 -17.25 8.13
CA VAL A 137 -6.06 -15.93 8.71
C VAL A 137 -7.51 -15.54 8.53
N GLU A 138 -8.13 -15.05 9.61
CA GLU A 138 -9.50 -14.56 9.59
C GLU A 138 -9.56 -13.17 10.22
N ILE A 139 -9.98 -12.18 9.43
CA ILE A 139 -10.18 -10.80 9.85
C ILE A 139 -11.66 -10.50 9.68
N LYS A 140 -12.37 -10.28 10.79
CA LYS A 140 -13.82 -10.07 10.81
C LYS A 140 -14.17 -8.68 11.31
N ASP A 141 -14.91 -7.93 10.49
CA ASP A 141 -15.50 -6.63 10.83
C ASP A 141 -14.47 -5.65 11.40
N LYS A 142 -13.29 -5.58 10.76
CA LYS A 142 -12.20 -4.70 11.17
C LYS A 142 -12.00 -3.56 10.20
N GLU A 143 -11.61 -2.41 10.72
CA GLU A 143 -11.07 -1.34 9.88
C GLU A 143 -9.67 -1.74 9.40
N ALA A 144 -9.31 -1.38 8.15
CA ALA A 144 -8.02 -1.77 7.57
C ALA A 144 -6.82 -1.26 8.40
N GLU A 145 -6.91 -0.06 8.95
CA GLU A 145 -5.87 0.51 9.82
C GLU A 145 -5.66 -0.31 11.09
N GLU A 146 -6.77 -0.73 11.73
CA GLU A 146 -6.73 -1.59 12.91
C GLU A 146 -6.16 -2.96 12.55
N ALA A 147 -6.60 -3.54 11.42
CA ALA A 147 -6.12 -4.83 10.94
C ALA A 147 -4.61 -4.83 10.68
N ILE A 148 -4.08 -3.79 10.03
CA ILE A 148 -2.64 -3.62 9.77
C ILE A 148 -1.87 -3.48 11.09
N ALA A 149 -2.30 -2.56 11.96
CA ALA A 149 -1.61 -2.30 13.23
C ALA A 149 -1.62 -3.50 14.19
N SER A 150 -2.64 -4.36 14.05
CA SER A 150 -2.91 -5.51 14.91
C SER A 150 -2.62 -6.85 14.24
N ILE A 151 -1.86 -6.87 13.13
CA ILE A 151 -1.69 -8.04 12.27
C ILE A 151 -1.27 -9.32 13.02
N ARG A 152 -0.41 -9.19 14.04
CA ARG A 152 0.03 -10.34 14.86
C ARG A 152 -1.12 -11.08 15.52
N TRP A 153 -2.21 -10.39 15.85
CA TRP A 153 -3.36 -11.00 16.52
C TRP A 153 -4.22 -11.83 15.56
N PHE A 154 -4.09 -11.58 14.26
CA PHE A 154 -4.79 -12.34 13.21
C PHE A 154 -3.92 -13.44 12.59
N VAL A 155 -2.60 -13.41 12.83
CA VAL A 155 -1.63 -14.38 12.31
C VAL A 155 -0.93 -15.09 13.47
N PRO A 156 -1.47 -16.23 13.95
CA PRO A 156 -0.92 -16.94 15.10
C PRO A 156 0.56 -17.31 14.96
N GLU A 157 0.99 -17.73 13.76
CA GLU A 157 2.37 -18.10 13.48
C GLU A 157 3.35 -16.92 13.62
N LEU A 158 2.89 -15.69 13.31
CA LEU A 158 3.66 -14.47 13.52
C LEU A 158 3.78 -14.16 15.02
N ASP A 159 2.68 -14.27 15.76
CA ASP A 159 2.68 -14.03 17.20
C ASP A 159 3.56 -15.04 17.95
N GLU A 160 3.50 -16.33 17.58
CA GLU A 160 4.39 -17.37 18.11
C GLU A 160 5.86 -17.06 17.81
N ARG A 161 6.18 -16.69 16.57
CA ARG A 161 7.56 -16.34 16.19
C ARG A 161 8.07 -15.13 16.98
N LEU A 162 7.25 -14.11 17.16
CA LEU A 162 7.58 -12.94 17.99
C LEU A 162 7.82 -13.35 19.45
N LYS A 163 6.96 -14.19 20.03
CA LYS A 163 7.15 -14.72 21.40
C LYS A 163 8.44 -15.52 21.55
N GLN A 164 8.81 -16.30 20.54
CA GLN A 164 10.08 -17.06 20.54
C GLN A 164 11.30 -16.15 20.43
N MET A 165 11.23 -15.06 19.67
CA MET A 165 12.30 -14.07 19.58
C MET A 165 12.44 -13.26 20.88
N TYR A 166 11.34 -13.08 21.61
CA TYR A 166 11.26 -12.24 22.81
C TYR A 166 10.68 -13.01 24.01
N PRO A 167 11.38 -14.03 24.53
CA PRO A 167 10.91 -14.78 25.69
C PRO A 167 11.08 -13.93 26.96
N GLY A 168 10.02 -13.25 27.38
CA GLY A 168 10.02 -12.49 28.63
C GLY A 168 8.66 -11.83 28.95
N PRO A 169 8.45 -11.36 30.19
CA PRO A 169 7.23 -10.67 30.62
C PRO A 169 7.08 -9.25 30.01
N VAL A 170 7.99 -8.87 29.10
CA VAL A 170 7.99 -7.57 28.44
C VAL A 170 6.86 -7.58 27.43
N GLY A 171 5.81 -6.80 27.72
CA GLY A 171 4.66 -6.65 26.84
C GLY A 171 5.11 -6.42 25.40
N ILE A 172 4.68 -7.32 24.51
CA ILE A 172 5.03 -7.27 23.09
C ILE A 172 4.61 -5.88 22.57
N PRO A 173 5.55 -5.00 22.17
CA PRO A 173 5.24 -3.62 21.80
C PRO A 173 4.32 -3.60 20.58
N GLY A 174 3.37 -2.66 20.54
CA GLY A 174 2.52 -2.43 19.36
C GLY A 174 1.03 -2.28 19.62
N SER A 175 0.53 -2.63 20.81
CA SER A 175 -0.86 -2.33 21.15
C SER A 175 -0.98 -0.85 21.54
N VAL A 176 -1.84 -0.13 20.83
CA VAL A 176 -2.20 1.31 20.93
C VAL A 176 -1.15 2.34 20.51
N ALA A 177 -1.15 2.66 19.22
CA ALA A 177 -1.05 4.08 18.83
C ALA A 177 -2.23 4.83 19.47
N ARG A 178 -2.09 5.30 20.71
CA ARG A 178 -3.01 6.30 21.25
C ARG A 178 -2.80 7.55 20.40
N ILE A 179 -3.76 7.87 19.54
CA ILE A 179 -3.89 9.24 19.03
C ILE A 179 -4.18 10.09 20.27
N ILE A 180 -3.13 10.72 20.82
CA ILE A 180 -3.29 11.71 21.89
C ILE A 180 -3.76 12.98 21.21
N THR A 181 -5.08 13.12 21.05
CA THR A 181 -5.66 14.40 20.65
C THR A 181 -5.56 15.35 21.85
N PRO A 182 -5.04 16.58 21.70
CA PRO A 182 -5.03 17.56 22.77
C PRO A 182 -6.45 17.83 23.30
N PRO A 183 -6.63 18.08 24.61
CA PRO A 183 -7.93 18.43 25.17
C PRO A 183 -8.54 19.63 24.42
N GLY A 184 -9.74 19.47 23.86
CA GLY A 184 -10.47 20.54 23.17
C GLY A 184 -10.49 20.47 21.63
N VAL A 185 -9.74 19.56 21.00
CA VAL A 185 -9.80 19.38 19.54
C VAL A 185 -10.88 18.37 19.15
N LYS A 186 -12.01 18.87 18.64
CA LYS A 186 -13.02 18.02 17.97
C LYS A 186 -12.54 17.68 16.56
N VAL A 187 -11.76 16.61 16.40
CA VAL A 187 -11.46 16.09 15.06
C VAL A 187 -12.70 15.36 14.55
N ARG A 188 -13.38 15.97 13.58
CA ARG A 188 -14.50 15.34 12.88
C ARG A 188 -13.93 14.48 11.76
N PHE A 189 -13.52 13.25 12.07
CA PHE A 189 -13.18 12.27 11.05
C PHE A 189 -14.48 11.87 10.35
N ILE A 190 -14.73 12.41 9.16
CA ILE A 190 -15.71 11.84 8.23
C ILE A 190 -15.03 10.60 7.62
N SER A 191 -14.92 9.53 8.41
CA SER A 191 -14.46 8.24 7.90
C SER A 191 -15.66 7.51 7.33
N SER A 192 -15.69 7.35 6.00
CA SER A 192 -16.39 6.21 5.41
C SER A 192 -15.65 4.96 5.89
N LYS A 193 -16.08 4.42 7.04
CA LYS A 193 -15.51 3.22 7.64
C LYS A 193 -15.84 2.02 6.74
N SER A 194 -14.90 1.63 5.90
CA SER A 194 -14.96 0.38 5.18
C SER A 194 -14.45 -0.71 6.11
N TYR A 195 -15.36 -1.44 6.75
CA TYR A 195 -15.01 -2.66 7.46
C TYR A 195 -14.68 -3.74 6.44
N ILE A 196 -13.63 -4.51 6.71
CA ILE A 196 -13.20 -5.62 5.89
C ILE A 196 -13.51 -6.95 6.57
N HIS A 197 -13.83 -7.94 5.74
CA HIS A 197 -13.99 -9.32 6.12
C HIS A 197 -13.12 -10.16 5.18
N LEU A 198 -12.11 -10.84 5.72
CA LEU A 198 -11.17 -11.64 4.95
C LEU A 198 -10.98 -13.00 5.62
N ILE A 199 -11.01 -14.06 4.81
CA ILE A 199 -10.58 -15.40 5.19
C ILE A 199 -9.53 -15.80 4.16
N LEU A 200 -8.30 -15.99 4.59
CA LEU A 200 -7.17 -16.30 3.73
C LEU A 200 -6.53 -17.60 4.20
N GLU A 201 -6.11 -18.44 3.26
CA GLU A 201 -5.46 -19.71 3.54
C GLU A 201 -4.11 -19.79 2.82
N ASP A 202 -3.13 -20.36 3.50
CA ASP A 202 -1.76 -20.55 3.01
C ASP A 202 -1.14 -19.28 2.39
N VAL A 203 -1.06 -18.23 3.21
CA VAL A 203 -0.57 -16.88 2.84
C VAL A 203 0.53 -16.42 3.79
N THR A 204 1.47 -15.64 3.28
CA THR A 204 2.46 -14.93 4.09
C THR A 204 1.88 -13.70 4.77
N VAL A 205 2.51 -13.22 5.84
CA VAL A 205 2.14 -11.95 6.51
C VAL A 205 2.06 -10.80 5.50
N ARG A 206 2.99 -10.73 4.54
CA ARG A 206 2.96 -9.73 3.45
C ARG A 206 1.71 -9.85 2.59
N GLU A 207 1.36 -11.07 2.17
CA GLU A 207 0.15 -11.32 1.38
C GLU A 207 -1.12 -10.92 2.16
N VAL A 208 -1.20 -11.23 3.46
CA VAL A 208 -2.33 -10.79 4.30
C VAL A 208 -2.47 -9.27 4.30
N LEU A 209 -1.37 -8.55 4.52
CA LEU A 209 -1.38 -7.08 4.55
C LEU A 209 -1.72 -6.49 3.17
N ASN A 210 -1.28 -7.12 2.09
CA ASN A 210 -1.67 -6.73 0.73
C ASN A 210 -3.17 -6.91 0.51
N GLU A 211 -3.76 -8.04 0.93
CA GLU A 211 -5.19 -8.27 0.79
C GLU A 211 -6.02 -7.29 1.63
N VAL A 212 -5.56 -6.95 2.85
CA VAL A 212 -6.15 -5.88 3.66
C VAL A 212 -6.10 -4.54 2.91
N ALA A 213 -4.96 -4.20 2.31
CA ALA A 213 -4.79 -2.96 1.57
C ALA A 213 -5.73 -2.90 0.34
N LEU A 214 -5.77 -3.97 -0.45
CA LEU A 214 -6.67 -4.08 -1.61
C LEU A 214 -8.15 -4.05 -1.21
N ALA A 215 -8.53 -4.71 -0.11
CA ALA A 215 -9.91 -4.71 0.37
C ALA A 215 -10.35 -3.32 0.86
N SER A 216 -9.43 -2.53 1.40
CA SER A 216 -9.70 -1.16 1.83
C SER A 216 -9.87 -0.17 0.66
N GLY A 217 -9.19 -0.44 -0.46
CA GLY A 217 -9.08 0.45 -1.62
C GLY A 217 -8.30 1.76 -1.38
N LYS A 218 -7.83 2.04 -0.16
CA LYS A 218 -7.21 3.34 0.20
C LYS A 218 -6.02 3.23 1.15
N THR A 219 -6.10 2.31 2.11
CA THR A 219 -5.10 2.15 3.17
C THR A 219 -4.03 1.18 2.68
N CYS A 220 -2.77 1.61 2.71
CA CYS A 220 -1.62 0.75 2.45
C CYS A 220 -0.90 0.46 3.78
N TRP A 221 0.18 -0.32 3.77
CA TRP A 221 0.92 -0.64 4.98
C TRP A 221 2.38 -0.19 4.87
N VAL A 222 2.96 0.14 6.03
CA VAL A 222 4.41 0.22 6.23
C VAL A 222 4.85 -0.81 7.26
N TYR A 223 5.87 -1.58 6.94
CA TYR A 223 6.60 -2.42 7.88
C TYR A 223 7.98 -1.82 8.15
N GLU A 224 8.31 -1.65 9.42
CA GLU A 224 9.60 -1.12 9.88
C GLU A 224 10.14 -1.96 11.03
N TYR A 225 11.46 -2.14 11.06
CA TYR A 225 12.16 -2.75 12.19
C TYR A 225 13.58 -2.21 12.31
N ASN A 226 14.07 -2.17 13.54
CA ASN A 226 15.38 -1.69 13.92
C ASN A 226 16.24 -2.89 14.39
N LYS A 227 17.38 -3.10 13.72
CA LYS A 227 18.31 -4.20 14.06
C LYS A 227 18.91 -4.05 15.46
N SER A 228 19.01 -2.82 15.95
CA SER A 228 19.61 -2.51 17.26
C SER A 228 18.61 -2.65 18.41
N SER A 229 17.32 -2.70 18.11
CA SER A 229 16.26 -2.91 19.11
C SER A 229 15.30 -3.96 18.57
N PRO A 230 15.47 -5.23 18.93
CA PRO A 230 14.70 -6.29 18.27
C PRO A 230 13.19 -6.21 18.65
N LEU A 231 12.84 -5.50 19.74
CA LEU A 231 11.46 -5.15 20.11
C LEU A 231 10.76 -4.12 19.18
N SER A 232 11.39 -3.70 18.07
CA SER A 232 10.94 -2.57 17.24
C SER A 232 10.15 -2.94 15.99
N HIS A 233 9.78 -4.21 15.80
CA HIS A 233 8.95 -4.59 14.65
C HIS A 233 7.60 -3.88 14.73
N ARG A 234 7.26 -3.12 13.69
CA ARG A 234 6.03 -2.34 13.65
C ARG A 234 5.39 -2.41 12.27
N TRP A 235 4.10 -2.69 12.29
CA TRP A 235 3.21 -2.58 11.15
C TRP A 235 2.29 -1.39 11.41
N ARG A 236 2.17 -0.50 10.43
CA ARG A 236 1.31 0.68 10.53
C ARG A 236 0.59 0.96 9.23
N PRO A 237 -0.61 1.54 9.28
CA PRO A 237 -1.23 2.07 8.09
C PRO A 237 -0.35 3.15 7.47
N PHE A 238 -0.38 3.20 6.15
CA PHE A 238 0.34 4.15 5.33
C PHE A 238 -0.63 5.16 4.74
#